data_AF-A0A7Z8QP06-F1
#
_entry.id   AF-A0A7Z8QP06-F1
#
_cell.length_a   1.000
_cell.length_b   1.000
_cell.length_c   1.000
_cell.angle_alpha   90.00
_cell.angle_beta   90.00
_cell.angle_gamma   90.00
#
_symmetry.space_group_name_H-M   'P 1'
#
loop_
_entity.id
_entity.type
_entity.pdbx_description
1 polymer ?
#
loop_
_entity_poly.entity_id
_entity_poly.type
_entity_poly.pdbx_seq_one_letter_code
_entity_poly.pdbx_strand_id
1 'polypeptide(L)'
;EILPRIRNRKKGGGRKAILDKEPDINEVFLCLIKEHTAGNPMDETQKWTNLTRANMSDLLAREGFKVSRNVVRKLLKNNGYVKRKPLKNKAGGGHVDRNSQFERIAELKDIYTAEGNPILSVDTKKKEKIGNLSREGKIYTTETVEVYDHDFPSLAEGVAVPHTVYDQARNEAYV
;
A
#
# COMPACT_ATOMS: atom_id res chain seq x y z
N GLU A 1 -0.49 37.46 -6.18
CA GLU A 1 0.67 37.45 -7.10
C GLU A 1 1.70 36.44 -6.63
N ILE A 2 2.27 35.64 -7.53
CA ILE A 2 3.33 34.67 -7.21
C ILE A 2 4.66 35.32 -7.59
N LEU A 3 5.48 35.65 -6.58
CA LEU A 3 6.79 36.25 -6.81
C LEU A 3 7.71 35.26 -7.56
N PRO A 4 8.44 35.71 -8.60
CA PRO A 4 9.34 34.85 -9.34
C PRO A 4 10.49 34.38 -8.45
N ARG A 5 10.65 33.06 -8.32
CA ARG A 5 11.80 32.43 -7.63
C ARG A 5 13.07 32.62 -8.45
N ILE A 6 13.74 33.76 -8.28
CA ILE A 6 15.08 33.99 -8.80
C ILE A 6 16.05 33.16 -7.95
N ARG A 7 16.76 32.22 -8.59
CA ARG A 7 17.69 31.32 -7.90
C ARG A 7 19.01 32.05 -7.62
N ASN A 8 19.15 32.58 -6.40
CA ASN A 8 20.35 33.33 -5.94
C ASN A 8 21.68 32.55 -5.84
N ARG A 9 21.71 31.24 -6.16
CA ARG A 9 22.94 30.42 -6.06
C ARG A 9 23.47 30.06 -7.45
N LYS A 10 24.75 30.38 -7.71
CA LYS A 10 25.50 29.89 -8.90
C LYS A 10 25.42 28.35 -8.97
N LYS A 11 25.25 27.80 -10.18
CA LYS A 11 25.34 26.34 -10.41
C LYS A 11 26.74 25.85 -9.97
N GLY A 12 26.81 24.68 -9.33
CA GLY A 12 28.08 24.02 -8.99
C GLY A 12 28.56 24.12 -7.53
N GLY A 13 27.94 24.93 -6.67
CA GLY A 13 28.36 25.08 -5.26
C GLY A 13 27.81 24.05 -4.27
N GLY A 14 27.14 23.00 -4.74
CA GLY A 14 26.56 21.96 -3.88
C GLY A 14 27.56 20.83 -3.58
N ARG A 15 27.38 20.14 -2.45
CA ARG A 15 28.13 18.90 -2.16
C ARG A 15 27.92 17.89 -3.29
N LYS A 16 29.01 17.48 -3.96
CA LYS A 16 28.98 16.41 -4.99
C LYS A 16 28.31 15.15 -4.43
N ALA A 17 27.55 14.44 -5.26
CA ALA A 17 26.89 13.23 -4.79
C ALA A 17 27.95 12.20 -4.40
N ILE A 18 27.65 11.35 -3.41
CA ILE A 18 28.57 10.28 -2.97
C ILE A 18 28.93 9.37 -4.15
N LEU A 19 27.96 9.12 -5.04
CA LEU A 19 28.16 8.36 -6.28
C LEU A 19 29.19 8.99 -7.24
N ASP A 20 29.40 10.31 -7.18
CA ASP A 20 30.38 11.01 -8.01
C ASP A 20 31.76 11.07 -7.32
N LYS A 21 31.84 10.73 -6.02
CA LYS A 21 33.08 10.77 -5.23
C LYS A 21 33.75 9.41 -5.13
N GLU A 22 32.97 8.35 -5.15
CA GLU A 22 33.40 6.96 -5.00
C GLU A 22 32.88 6.18 -6.21
N PRO A 23 33.61 6.21 -7.36
CA PRO A 23 33.13 5.60 -8.60
C PRO A 23 32.92 4.08 -8.47
N ASP A 24 33.73 3.42 -7.66
CA ASP A 24 33.75 1.97 -7.50
C ASP A 24 32.56 1.43 -6.69
N ILE A 25 31.83 2.32 -5.99
CA ILE A 25 30.73 1.90 -5.11
C ILE A 25 29.63 1.18 -5.86
N ASN A 26 29.41 1.51 -7.14
CA ASN A 26 28.38 0.87 -7.94
C ASN A 26 28.76 -0.56 -8.30
N GLU A 27 30.04 -0.80 -8.61
CA GLU A 27 30.55 -2.13 -8.94
C GLU A 27 30.56 -3.04 -7.71
N VAL A 28 31.02 -2.53 -6.58
CA VAL A 28 30.99 -3.24 -5.29
C VAL A 28 29.55 -3.56 -4.90
N PHE A 29 28.63 -2.60 -5.05
CA PHE A 29 27.20 -2.84 -4.81
C PHE A 29 26.65 -3.97 -5.68
N LEU A 30 26.91 -3.96 -6.99
CA LEU A 30 26.46 -5.01 -7.90
C LEU A 30 27.04 -6.37 -7.56
N CYS A 31 28.31 -6.43 -7.16
CA CYS A 31 28.97 -7.65 -6.70
C CYS A 31 28.27 -8.23 -5.46
N LEU A 32 28.07 -7.40 -4.43
CA LEU A 32 27.45 -7.79 -3.17
C LEU A 32 26.00 -8.29 -3.34
N ILE A 33 25.22 -7.68 -4.23
CA ILE A 33 23.83 -8.08 -4.43
C ILE A 33 23.65 -9.20 -5.44
N LYS A 34 24.71 -9.62 -6.16
CA LYS A 34 24.61 -10.60 -7.26
C LYS A 34 23.96 -11.90 -6.80
N GLU A 35 24.41 -12.44 -5.67
CA GLU A 35 23.86 -13.68 -5.07
C GLU A 35 22.48 -13.48 -4.43
N HIS A 36 22.12 -12.23 -4.16
CA HIS A 36 20.83 -11.82 -3.59
C HIS A 36 19.85 -11.30 -4.64
N THR A 37 20.20 -11.38 -5.93
CA THR A 37 19.39 -10.90 -7.03
C THR A 37 18.73 -12.08 -7.73
N ALA A 38 17.41 -12.04 -7.77
CA ALA A 38 16.60 -12.91 -8.60
C ALA A 38 15.86 -12.07 -9.64
N GLY A 39 15.39 -12.71 -10.71
CA GLY A 39 14.69 -12.02 -11.79
C GLY A 39 13.78 -12.95 -12.57
N ASN A 40 13.04 -12.38 -13.52
CA ASN A 40 12.22 -13.15 -14.44
C ASN A 40 13.11 -13.68 -15.58
N PRO A 41 13.21 -15.00 -15.81
CA PRO A 41 14.00 -15.57 -16.91
C PRO A 41 13.57 -15.08 -18.31
N MET A 42 12.32 -14.63 -18.47
CA MET A 42 11.80 -14.12 -19.74
C MET A 42 11.82 -12.59 -19.85
N ASP A 43 12.21 -11.88 -18.79
CA ASP A 43 12.26 -10.41 -18.78
C ASP A 43 13.36 -9.90 -17.84
N GLU A 44 14.51 -9.59 -18.43
CA GLU A 44 15.72 -9.13 -17.74
C GLU A 44 15.55 -7.79 -17.01
N THR A 45 14.49 -7.03 -17.33
CA THR A 45 14.18 -5.77 -16.65
C THR A 45 13.55 -6.00 -15.27
N GLN A 46 13.08 -7.22 -14.99
CA GLN A 46 12.45 -7.56 -13.73
C GLN A 46 13.46 -8.20 -12.79
N LYS A 47 13.94 -7.41 -11.84
CA LYS A 47 14.87 -7.83 -10.80
C LYS A 47 14.28 -7.58 -9.42
N TRP A 48 14.50 -8.50 -8.51
CA TRP A 48 14.18 -8.34 -7.09
C TRP A 48 15.31 -8.89 -6.23
N THR A 49 15.32 -8.45 -4.99
CA THR A 49 16.29 -8.87 -3.99
C THR A 49 15.59 -9.13 -2.66
N ASN A 50 16.07 -10.12 -1.92
CA ASN A 50 15.58 -10.45 -0.59
C ASN A 50 16.15 -9.52 0.51
N LEU A 51 17.12 -8.66 0.18
CA LEU A 51 17.77 -7.77 1.14
C LEU A 51 16.96 -6.50 1.37
N THR A 52 16.96 -6.02 2.61
CA THR A 52 16.48 -4.67 2.91
C THR A 52 17.55 -3.62 2.59
N ARG A 53 17.14 -2.35 2.44
CA ARG A 53 18.08 -1.23 2.29
C ARG A 53 19.04 -1.05 3.46
N ALA A 54 18.67 -1.51 4.66
CA ALA A 54 19.56 -1.50 5.83
C ALA A 54 20.63 -2.57 5.68
N ASN A 55 20.23 -3.81 5.38
CA ASN A 55 21.16 -4.93 5.16
C ASN A 55 22.19 -4.61 4.07
N MET A 56 21.76 -4.03 2.93
CA MET A 56 22.68 -3.61 1.87
C MET A 56 23.64 -2.51 2.32
N SER A 57 23.19 -1.62 3.21
CA SER A 57 24.02 -0.57 3.80
C SER A 57 25.12 -1.17 4.68
N ASP A 58 24.77 -2.19 5.46
CA ASP A 58 25.69 -2.88 6.36
C ASP A 58 26.70 -3.72 5.58
N LEU A 59 26.28 -4.37 4.49
CA LEU A 59 27.18 -5.07 3.56
C LEU A 59 28.18 -4.12 2.92
N LEU A 60 27.72 -2.98 2.40
CA LEU A 60 28.60 -1.95 1.85
C LEU A 60 29.56 -1.39 2.91
N ALA A 61 29.11 -1.24 4.16
CA ALA A 61 29.98 -0.77 5.23
C ALA A 61 31.11 -1.75 5.57
N ARG A 62 30.89 -3.06 5.41
CA ARG A 62 31.94 -4.09 5.58
C ARG A 62 33.01 -4.00 4.49
N GLU A 63 32.62 -3.61 3.27
CA GLU A 63 33.53 -3.31 2.15
C GLU A 63 34.14 -1.89 2.23
N GLY A 64 33.97 -1.18 3.35
CA GLY A 64 34.54 0.16 3.57
C GLY A 64 33.65 1.34 3.13
N PHE A 65 32.50 1.07 2.50
CA PHE A 65 31.58 2.10 2.00
C PHE A 65 30.48 2.42 3.01
N LYS A 66 30.70 3.45 3.85
CA LYS A 66 29.69 3.93 4.80
C LYS A 66 28.61 4.76 4.11
N VAL A 67 27.58 4.09 3.59
CA VAL A 67 26.45 4.74 2.93
C VAL A 67 25.19 4.81 3.79
N SER A 68 24.26 5.68 3.40
CA SER A 68 22.92 5.72 3.99
C SER A 68 21.93 4.92 3.14
N ARG A 69 20.80 4.53 3.75
CA ARG A 69 19.66 3.88 3.06
C ARG A 69 19.17 4.66 1.83
N ASN A 70 19.39 5.97 1.77
CA ASN A 70 19.04 6.83 0.64
C ASN A 70 20.01 6.67 -0.54
N VAL A 71 21.30 6.45 -0.27
CA VAL A 71 22.29 6.14 -1.31
C VAL A 71 22.03 4.75 -1.87
N VAL A 72 21.75 3.77 -1.01
CA VAL A 72 21.33 2.42 -1.43
C VAL A 72 20.08 2.48 -2.31
N ARG A 73 19.09 3.30 -1.97
CA ARG A 73 17.90 3.52 -2.83
C ARG A 73 18.28 4.05 -4.21
N LYS A 74 19.26 4.95 -4.32
CA LYS A 74 19.73 5.48 -5.61
C LYS A 74 20.47 4.42 -6.40
N LEU A 75 21.34 3.63 -5.75
CA LEU A 75 22.05 2.50 -6.36
C LEU A 75 21.06 1.47 -6.93
N LEU A 76 20.04 1.09 -6.15
CA LEU A 76 18.96 0.22 -6.63
C LEU A 76 18.29 0.79 -7.88
N LYS A 77 17.90 2.07 -7.86
CA LYS A 77 17.24 2.72 -8.99
C LYS A 77 18.14 2.78 -10.24
N ASN A 78 19.41 3.12 -10.07
CA ASN A 78 20.38 3.24 -11.17
C ASN A 78 20.64 1.88 -11.84
N ASN A 79 20.54 0.78 -11.08
CA ASN A 79 20.72 -0.59 -11.57
C ASN A 79 19.41 -1.29 -11.94
N GLY A 80 18.30 -0.55 -12.07
CA GLY A 80 17.02 -1.08 -12.55
C GLY A 80 16.15 -1.79 -11.51
N TYR A 81 16.52 -1.78 -10.22
CA TYR A 81 15.67 -2.31 -9.16
C TYR A 81 14.58 -1.31 -8.80
N VAL A 82 13.32 -1.74 -8.94
CA VAL A 82 12.14 -0.92 -8.66
C VAL A 82 11.31 -1.54 -7.54
N LYS A 83 10.72 -0.68 -6.70
CA LYS A 83 9.84 -1.14 -5.61
C LYS A 83 8.50 -1.57 -6.19
N ARG A 84 8.17 -2.86 -6.09
CA ARG A 84 6.87 -3.41 -6.48
C ARG A 84 6.10 -3.85 -5.23
N LYS A 85 4.77 -3.81 -5.30
CA LYS A 85 3.87 -4.42 -4.30
C LYS A 85 3.18 -5.61 -4.96
N PRO A 86 2.93 -6.72 -4.23
CA PRO A 86 2.05 -7.77 -4.74
C PRO A 86 0.69 -7.16 -5.11
N LEU A 87 0.26 -7.39 -6.36
CA LEU A 87 -1.06 -7.01 -6.82
C LEU A 87 -1.92 -8.28 -6.84
N LYS A 88 -2.95 -8.32 -6.01
CA LYS A 88 -3.92 -9.42 -5.96
C LYS A 88 -4.92 -9.28 -7.11
N ASN A 89 -4.50 -9.56 -8.36
CA ASN A 89 -5.37 -9.52 -9.55
C ASN A 89 -5.64 -10.90 -10.16
N LYS A 90 -4.95 -11.95 -9.69
CA LYS A 90 -5.18 -13.31 -10.16
C LYS A 90 -6.41 -13.86 -9.45
N ALA A 91 -7.44 -14.22 -10.22
CA ALA A 91 -8.55 -15.00 -9.71
C ALA A 91 -8.06 -16.40 -9.32
N GLY A 92 -8.48 -16.91 -8.16
CA GLY A 92 -8.12 -18.26 -7.69
C GLY A 92 -8.77 -19.40 -8.48
N GLY A 93 -9.68 -19.08 -9.41
CA GLY A 93 -10.39 -20.00 -10.30
C GLY A 93 -11.46 -19.26 -11.10
N GLY A 94 -11.94 -19.89 -12.18
CA GLY A 94 -13.13 -19.46 -12.92
C GLY A 94 -14.29 -20.42 -12.62
N HIS A 95 -15.48 -19.88 -12.35
CA HIS A 95 -16.70 -20.68 -12.20
C HIS A 95 -17.51 -20.57 -13.49
N VAL A 96 -18.00 -21.70 -14.02
CA VAL A 96 -18.76 -21.75 -15.29
C VAL A 96 -20.01 -20.86 -15.24
N ASP A 97 -20.72 -20.87 -14.11
CA ASP A 97 -21.94 -20.08 -13.91
C ASP A 97 -21.70 -18.68 -13.33
N ARG A 98 -20.47 -18.16 -13.39
CA ARG A 98 -20.18 -16.83 -12.84
C ARG A 98 -21.07 -15.75 -13.45
N ASN A 99 -21.36 -15.86 -14.75
CA ASN A 99 -22.20 -14.88 -15.45
C ASN A 99 -23.69 -15.08 -15.17
N SER A 100 -24.14 -16.33 -15.03
CA SER A 100 -25.55 -16.68 -14.85
C SER A 100 -26.19 -15.97 -13.65
N GLN A 101 -25.43 -15.77 -12.56
CA GLN A 101 -25.89 -14.99 -11.41
C GLN A 101 -26.12 -13.50 -11.75
N PHE A 102 -25.22 -12.88 -12.53
CA PHE A 102 -25.35 -11.48 -12.92
C PHE A 102 -26.52 -11.27 -13.88
N GLU A 103 -26.70 -12.18 -14.85
CA GLU A 103 -27.83 -12.16 -15.78
C GLU A 103 -29.15 -12.29 -15.03
N ARG A 104 -29.25 -13.22 -14.07
CA ARG A 104 -30.45 -13.38 -13.25
C ARG A 104 -30.74 -12.15 -12.39
N ILE A 105 -29.72 -11.53 -11.79
CA ILE A 105 -29.89 -10.29 -11.03
C ILE A 105 -30.37 -9.16 -11.95
N ALA A 106 -29.83 -9.05 -13.17
CA ALA A 106 -30.23 -8.03 -14.13
C ALA A 106 -31.71 -8.19 -14.53
N GLU A 107 -32.13 -9.41 -14.88
CA GLU A 107 -33.52 -9.72 -15.21
C GLU A 107 -34.48 -9.35 -14.06
N LEU A 108 -34.14 -9.73 -12.83
CA LEU A 108 -34.95 -9.38 -11.66
C LEU A 108 -35.04 -7.87 -11.45
N LYS A 109 -33.93 -7.14 -11.61
CA LYS A 109 -33.95 -5.68 -11.52
C LYS A 109 -34.90 -5.05 -12.54
N ASP A 110 -34.92 -5.54 -13.77
CA ASP A 110 -35.82 -5.01 -14.82
C ASP A 110 -37.29 -5.25 -14.45
N ILE A 111 -37.64 -6.46 -13.98
CA ILE A 111 -39.00 -6.81 -13.53
C ILE A 111 -39.44 -5.90 -12.38
N TYR A 112 -38.63 -5.81 -11.31
CA TYR A 112 -38.98 -5.01 -10.13
C TYR A 112 -39.06 -3.51 -10.45
N THR A 113 -38.20 -3.01 -11.34
CA THR A 113 -38.28 -1.61 -11.80
C THR A 113 -39.59 -1.35 -12.54
N ALA A 114 -40.00 -2.25 -13.45
CA ALA A 114 -41.23 -2.11 -14.22
C ALA A 114 -42.50 -2.15 -13.35
N GLU A 115 -42.47 -2.92 -12.26
CA GLU A 115 -43.56 -3.01 -11.28
C GLU A 115 -43.58 -1.85 -10.27
N GLY A 116 -42.61 -0.93 -10.33
CA GLY A 116 -42.48 0.18 -9.38
C GLY A 116 -41.96 -0.24 -8.00
N ASN A 117 -41.38 -1.44 -7.89
CA ASN A 117 -40.81 -1.97 -6.67
C ASN A 117 -39.40 -1.37 -6.41
N PRO A 118 -39.03 -1.15 -5.13
CA PRO A 118 -37.71 -0.62 -4.80
C PRO A 118 -36.62 -1.66 -5.04
N ILE A 119 -35.47 -1.20 -5.53
CA ILE A 119 -34.26 -2.03 -5.67
C ILE A 119 -33.24 -1.54 -4.65
N LEU A 120 -33.11 -2.31 -3.57
CA LEU A 120 -32.23 -1.97 -2.46
C LEU A 120 -30.89 -2.71 -2.56
N SER A 121 -29.80 -1.95 -2.57
CA SER A 121 -28.47 -2.48 -2.37
C SER A 121 -28.10 -2.31 -0.90
N VAL A 122 -27.90 -3.43 -0.21
CA VAL A 122 -27.48 -3.45 1.19
C VAL A 122 -26.04 -3.93 1.25
N ASP A 123 -25.18 -3.14 1.88
CA ASP A 123 -23.79 -3.51 2.13
C ASP A 123 -23.49 -3.36 3.62
N THR A 124 -22.67 -4.28 4.15
CA THR A 124 -22.18 -4.16 5.53
C THR A 124 -20.71 -3.80 5.48
N LYS A 125 -20.33 -2.77 6.24
CA LYS A 125 -18.91 -2.42 6.38
C LYS A 125 -18.25 -3.28 7.45
N LYS A 126 -16.96 -3.03 7.64
CA LYS A 126 -16.14 -3.70 8.66
C LYS A 126 -16.87 -3.65 10.01
N LYS A 127 -17.00 -4.82 10.63
CA LYS A 127 -17.54 -4.95 11.98
C LYS A 127 -16.56 -4.33 12.97
N GLU A 128 -17.05 -3.41 13.78
CA GLU A 128 -16.26 -2.70 14.77
C GLU A 128 -16.55 -3.25 16.15
N LYS A 129 -15.50 -3.57 16.91
CA LYS A 129 -15.64 -4.06 18.28
C LYS A 129 -15.91 -2.87 19.21
N ILE A 130 -16.92 -3.03 20.05
CA ILE A 130 -17.36 -2.03 21.04
C ILE A 130 -16.91 -2.49 22.43
N GLY A 131 -16.52 -1.53 23.28
CA GLY A 131 -15.97 -1.78 24.61
C GLY A 131 -14.64 -1.04 24.81
N ASN A 132 -13.96 -1.35 25.92
CA ASN A 132 -12.72 -0.70 26.35
C ASN A 132 -11.45 -1.18 25.60
N LEU A 133 -11.52 -1.12 24.27
CA LEU A 133 -10.47 -1.57 23.34
C LEU A 133 -9.67 -0.39 22.79
N SER A 134 -8.44 -0.66 22.37
CA SER A 134 -7.57 0.35 21.76
C SER A 134 -8.10 0.78 20.39
N ARG A 135 -8.00 2.08 20.09
CA ARG A 135 -8.38 2.66 18.79
C ARG A 135 -7.33 3.64 18.30
N GLU A 136 -7.09 3.62 16.98
CA GLU A 136 -6.22 4.61 16.34
C GLU A 136 -6.85 6.01 16.43
N GLY A 137 -6.08 6.97 16.93
CA GLY A 137 -6.52 8.35 17.05
C GLY A 137 -5.88 9.05 18.25
N LYS A 138 -6.18 10.33 18.38
CA LYS A 138 -5.83 11.12 19.56
C LYS A 138 -7.01 12.01 19.91
N ILE A 139 -7.30 12.11 21.20
CA ILE A 139 -8.32 13.00 21.73
C ILE A 139 -7.65 13.97 22.70
N TYR A 140 -8.17 15.20 22.80
CA TYR A 140 -7.80 16.11 23.87
C TYR A 140 -8.58 15.72 25.12
N THR A 141 -7.87 15.31 26.17
CA THR A 141 -8.44 14.89 27.44
C THR A 141 -7.54 15.37 28.58
N THR A 142 -8.13 15.59 29.76
CA THR A 142 -7.41 15.95 30.99
C THR A 142 -6.92 14.72 31.75
N GLU A 143 -7.40 13.53 31.40
CA GLU A 143 -7.13 12.27 32.10
C GLU A 143 -6.69 11.17 31.13
N THR A 144 -5.90 10.23 31.64
CA THR A 144 -5.47 9.04 30.89
C THR A 144 -6.65 8.10 30.69
N VAL A 145 -6.88 7.67 29.44
CA VAL A 145 -7.87 6.64 29.12
C VAL A 145 -7.18 5.28 29.11
N GLU A 146 -7.47 4.44 30.10
CA GLU A 146 -6.95 3.08 30.20
C GLU A 146 -7.77 2.12 29.33
N VAL A 147 -7.09 1.33 28.49
CA VAL A 147 -7.70 0.32 27.60
C VAL A 147 -6.95 -1.01 27.76
N TYR A 148 -7.54 -2.11 27.29
CA TYR A 148 -6.83 -3.39 27.25
C TYR A 148 -5.59 -3.34 26.35
N ASP A 149 -4.58 -4.14 26.67
CA ASP A 149 -3.34 -4.26 25.89
C ASP A 149 -3.55 -5.01 24.57
N HIS A 150 -4.65 -5.76 24.44
CA HIS A 150 -5.04 -6.51 23.25
C HIS A 150 -6.52 -6.31 22.89
N ASP A 151 -6.82 -6.31 21.59
CA ASP A 151 -8.17 -6.12 21.07
C ASP A 151 -8.85 -7.44 20.68
N PHE A 152 -8.98 -8.39 21.61
CA PHE A 152 -9.62 -9.68 21.33
C PHE A 152 -11.15 -9.56 21.22
N PRO A 153 -11.82 -10.35 20.35
CA PRO A 153 -13.28 -10.33 20.27
C PRO A 153 -14.00 -10.65 21.59
N SER A 154 -13.40 -11.47 22.45
CA SER A 154 -13.95 -11.84 23.76
C SER A 154 -13.90 -10.72 24.80
N LEU A 155 -13.07 -9.70 24.59
CA LEU A 155 -12.98 -8.51 25.43
C LEU A 155 -13.95 -7.41 24.97
N ALA A 156 -14.59 -7.60 23.81
CA ALA A 156 -15.59 -6.67 23.32
C ALA A 156 -16.92 -6.88 24.06
N GLU A 157 -17.55 -5.79 24.47
CA GLU A 157 -18.91 -5.77 25.01
C GLU A 157 -19.95 -6.00 23.91
N GLY A 158 -19.59 -5.71 22.66
CA GLY A 158 -20.45 -5.90 21.51
C GLY A 158 -19.73 -5.67 20.18
N VAL A 159 -20.49 -5.86 19.09
CA VAL A 159 -19.99 -5.63 17.73
C VAL A 159 -20.97 -4.74 16.98
N ALA A 160 -20.52 -3.56 16.60
CA ALA A 160 -21.26 -2.70 15.69
C ALA A 160 -21.07 -3.21 14.26
N VAL A 161 -22.17 -3.37 13.54
CA VAL A 161 -22.19 -3.75 12.12
C VAL A 161 -22.83 -2.60 11.34
N PRO A 162 -22.04 -1.55 11.00
CA PRO A 162 -22.53 -0.50 10.14
C PRO A 162 -22.99 -1.09 8.81
N HIS A 163 -24.20 -0.76 8.41
CA HIS A 163 -24.79 -1.20 7.16
C HIS A 163 -25.31 0.02 6.41
N THR A 164 -25.16 0.00 5.09
CA THR A 164 -25.69 1.05 4.23
C THR A 164 -26.78 0.46 3.38
N VAL A 165 -27.90 1.18 3.29
CA VAL A 165 -29.01 0.85 2.39
C VAL A 165 -29.04 1.90 1.29
N TYR A 166 -28.95 1.46 0.04
CA TYR A 166 -29.01 2.31 -1.13
C TYR A 166 -30.20 1.93 -1.99
N ASP A 167 -31.14 2.87 -2.15
CA ASP A 167 -32.27 2.74 -3.07
C ASP A 167 -31.83 3.19 -4.46
N GLN A 168 -31.75 2.24 -5.39
CA GLN A 168 -31.32 2.52 -6.76
C GLN A 168 -32.39 3.25 -7.58
N ALA A 169 -33.67 3.09 -7.25
CA ALA A 169 -34.77 3.73 -7.96
C ALA A 169 -34.88 5.22 -7.59
N ARG A 170 -34.70 5.54 -6.30
CA ARG A 170 -34.70 6.93 -5.81
C ARG A 170 -33.34 7.61 -5.87
N ASN A 171 -32.26 6.84 -6.06
CA ASN A 171 -30.88 7.32 -5.99
C ASN A 171 -30.56 7.98 -4.63
N GLU A 172 -31.00 7.34 -3.54
CA GLU A 172 -30.86 7.82 -2.16
C GLU A 172 -30.21 6.74 -1.28
N ALA A 173 -29.39 7.15 -0.31
CA ALA A 173 -28.66 6.24 0.57
C ALA A 173 -28.82 6.60 2.05
N TYR A 174 -28.80 5.58 2.91
CA TYR A 174 -28.81 5.67 4.37
C TYR A 174 -27.65 4.86 4.97
N VAL A 175 -27.14 5.30 6.13
CA VAL A 175 -26.06 4.66 6.91
C VAL A 175 -26.51 4.50 8.36
#